data_AF-A0A1G6G579-F1
#
_entry.id   AF-A0A1G6G579-F1
#
_cell.length_a   1.000
_cell.length_b   1.000
_cell.length_c   1.000
_cell.angle_alpha   90.00
_cell.angle_beta   90.00
_cell.angle_gamma   90.00
#
_symmetry.space_group_name_H-M   'P 1'
#
loop_
_entity.id
_entity.type
_entity.pdbx_description
1 polymer ?
#
loop_
_entity_poly.entity_id
_entity_poly.type
_entity_poly.pdbx_seq_one_letter_code
_entity_poly.pdbx_strand_id
1 'polypeptide(L)'
;MNFKSLVAQLANRINQPHVIEIYMRKVFASGVEWQKKQSPWISVEERLPNYKEEVLVLYEYEGRIQIQQSFYLGEKDWKFGSNKILAWMPIPSFDEILEANRDVLERIKEKGD
;
A
#
# COMPACT_ATOMS: atom_id res chain seq x y z
N MET A 1 -4.57 6.89 18.86
CA MET A 1 -5.73 7.74 19.19
C MET A 1 -6.97 6.87 19.15
N ASN A 2 -7.76 6.79 20.23
CA ASN A 2 -8.93 5.89 20.30
C ASN A 2 -10.15 6.56 19.62
N PHE A 3 -10.83 5.84 18.73
CA PHE A 3 -12.01 6.34 18.02
C PHE A 3 -13.11 6.84 18.97
N LYS A 4 -13.32 6.17 20.11
CA LYS A 4 -14.30 6.60 21.13
C LYS A 4 -13.95 7.96 21.75
N SER A 5 -12.68 8.25 21.97
CA SER A 5 -12.28 9.55 22.54
C SER A 5 -12.44 10.69 21.53
N LEU A 6 -12.25 10.40 20.23
CA LEU A 6 -12.46 11.35 19.15
C LEU A 6 -13.94 11.76 19.05
N VAL A 7 -14.84 10.78 19.06
CA VAL A 7 -16.29 11.00 18.99
C VAL A 7 -16.77 11.85 20.17
N ALA A 8 -16.30 11.56 21.40
CA ALA A 8 -16.65 12.35 22.58
C ALA A 8 -16.15 13.81 22.52
N GLN A 9 -14.96 14.05 21.98
CA GLN A 9 -14.42 15.41 21.82
C GLN A 9 -15.18 16.21 20.75
N LEU A 10 -15.57 15.56 19.64
CA LEU A 10 -16.35 16.18 18.58
C LEU A 10 -17.77 16.54 19.05
N ALA A 11 -18.42 15.65 19.82
CA ALA A 11 -19.75 15.92 20.37
C ALA A 11 -19.78 17.20 21.23
N ASN A 12 -18.75 17.44 22.03
CA ASN A 12 -18.65 18.62 22.89
C ASN A 12 -18.32 19.92 22.14
N ARG A 13 -17.86 19.86 20.89
CA ARG A 13 -17.41 21.02 20.10
C ARG A 13 -18.13 21.14 18.76
N ILE A 14 -19.28 20.48 18.63
CA ILE A 14 -20.04 20.40 17.37
C ILE A 14 -20.56 21.77 16.88
N ASN A 15 -20.63 22.76 17.76
CA ASN A 15 -21.02 24.14 17.44
C ASN A 15 -19.82 25.03 17.05
N GLN A 16 -18.62 24.49 16.88
CA GLN A 16 -17.41 25.22 16.49
C GLN A 16 -16.87 24.71 15.14
N PRO A 17 -17.38 25.23 14.00
CA PRO A 17 -17.08 24.71 12.67
C PRO A 17 -15.58 24.60 12.35
N HIS A 18 -14.80 25.60 12.77
CA HIS A 18 -13.35 25.60 12.55
C HIS A 18 -12.62 24.45 13.29
N VAL A 19 -13.08 24.11 14.49
CA VAL A 19 -12.51 22.98 15.25
C VAL A 19 -12.83 21.67 14.55
N ILE A 20 -14.06 21.49 14.09
CA ILE A 20 -14.49 20.29 13.34
C ILE A 20 -13.67 20.14 12.07
N GLU A 21 -13.45 21.23 11.32
CA GLU A 21 -12.65 21.21 10.09
C GLU A 21 -11.22 20.70 10.35
N ILE A 22 -10.54 21.22 11.36
CA ILE A 22 -9.18 20.80 11.73
C ILE A 22 -9.15 19.29 12.04
N TYR A 23 -10.12 18.80 12.80
CA TYR A 23 -10.20 17.39 13.15
C TYR A 23 -10.47 16.51 11.93
N MET A 24 -11.40 16.90 11.06
CA MET A 24 -11.71 16.15 9.84
C MET A 24 -10.50 16.06 8.91
N ARG A 25 -9.73 17.15 8.74
CA ARG A 25 -8.47 17.12 7.99
C ARG A 25 -7.47 16.10 8.55
N LYS A 26 -7.33 16.03 9.88
CA LYS A 26 -6.43 15.07 10.55
C LYS A 26 -6.88 13.62 10.37
N VAL A 27 -8.18 13.35 10.50
CA VAL A 27 -8.76 12.02 10.30
C VAL A 27 -8.59 11.59 8.84
N PHE A 28 -8.90 12.48 7.89
CA PHE A 28 -8.75 12.22 6.47
C PHE A 28 -7.29 11.94 6.10
N ALA A 29 -6.34 12.78 6.54
CA ALA A 29 -4.92 12.54 6.32
C ALA A 29 -4.45 11.19 6.89
N SER A 30 -4.91 10.84 8.10
CA SER A 30 -4.61 9.54 8.71
C SER A 30 -5.19 8.37 7.89
N GLY A 31 -6.39 8.54 7.32
CA GLY A 31 -7.01 7.59 6.41
C GLY A 31 -6.23 7.43 5.11
N VAL A 32 -5.74 8.53 4.51
CA VAL A 32 -4.87 8.50 3.33
C VAL A 32 -3.58 7.75 3.61
N GLU A 33 -2.93 8.03 4.75
CA GLU A 33 -1.70 7.33 5.15
C GLU A 33 -1.94 5.84 5.44
N TRP A 34 -3.11 5.49 6.00
CA TRP A 34 -3.49 4.08 6.15
C TRP A 34 -3.76 3.40 4.79
N GLN A 35 -4.45 4.09 3.87
CA GLN A 35 -4.80 3.57 2.55
C GLN A 35 -3.55 3.35 1.68
N LYS A 36 -2.57 4.25 1.74
CA LYS A 36 -1.27 4.08 1.06
C LYS A 36 -0.60 2.76 1.45
N LYS A 37 -0.73 2.35 2.71
CA LYS A 37 -0.18 1.09 3.22
C LYS A 37 -0.94 -0.16 2.75
N GLN A 38 -2.12 -0.01 2.14
CA GLN A 38 -2.89 -1.15 1.62
C GLN A 38 -2.46 -1.56 0.21
N SER A 39 -1.86 -0.66 -0.57
CA SER A 39 -1.34 -0.99 -1.89
C SER A 39 0.04 -1.64 -1.75
N PRO A 40 0.28 -2.83 -2.35
CA PRO A 40 1.62 -3.39 -2.40
C PRO A 40 2.52 -2.64 -3.40
N TRP A 41 1.92 -1.89 -4.33
CA TRP A 41 2.63 -1.12 -5.35
C TRP A 41 3.16 0.20 -4.81
N ILE A 42 4.46 0.40 -4.99
CA ILE A 42 5.25 1.57 -4.62
C ILE A 42 5.61 2.30 -5.91
N SER A 43 5.28 3.59 -6.00
CA SER A 43 5.65 4.41 -7.16
C SER A 43 7.18 4.51 -7.27
N VAL A 44 7.72 4.41 -8.48
CA VAL A 44 9.16 4.65 -8.70
C VAL A 44 9.56 6.10 -8.39
N GLU A 45 8.60 7.01 -8.39
CA GLU A 45 8.80 8.43 -8.01
C GLU A 45 8.83 8.62 -6.49
N GLU A 46 8.26 7.67 -5.73
CA GLU A 46 8.33 7.68 -4.27
C GLU A 46 9.65 7.08 -3.78
N ARG A 47 9.99 5.87 -4.25
CA ARG A 47 11.29 5.24 -4.00
C ARG A 47 11.58 4.12 -5.01
N LEU A 48 12.86 3.81 -5.16
CA LEU A 48 13.34 2.64 -5.90
C LEU A 48 13.56 1.43 -4.97
N PRO A 49 13.61 0.21 -5.51
CA PRO A 49 14.01 -0.97 -4.75
C PRO A 49 15.46 -0.89 -4.27
N ASN A 50 15.88 -1.86 -3.46
CA ASN A 50 17.29 -2.03 -3.13
C ASN A 50 18.07 -2.60 -4.33
N TYR A 51 19.38 -2.37 -4.35
CA TYR A 51 20.25 -2.92 -5.38
C TYR A 51 20.17 -4.46 -5.41
N LYS A 52 19.95 -5.02 -6.59
CA LYS A 52 19.69 -6.44 -6.88
C LYS A 52 18.42 -7.02 -6.25
N GLU A 53 17.51 -6.19 -5.79
CA GLU A 53 16.20 -6.67 -5.33
C GLU A 53 15.37 -7.14 -6.54
N GLU A 54 14.86 -8.37 -6.45
CA GLU A 54 13.92 -8.92 -7.42
C GLU A 54 12.51 -8.50 -7.04
N VAL A 55 11.82 -7.83 -7.96
CA VAL A 55 10.49 -7.26 -7.70
C VAL A 55 9.57 -7.46 -8.90
N LEU A 56 8.28 -7.29 -8.68
CA LEU A 56 7.33 -7.13 -9.78
C LEU A 56 7.26 -5.65 -10.14
N VAL A 57 7.33 -5.35 -11.43
CA VAL A 57 7.24 -3.99 -11.98
C VAL A 57 5.97 -3.84 -12.78
N LEU A 58 5.37 -2.66 -12.68
CA LEU A 58 4.19 -2.24 -13.42
C LEU A 58 4.61 -1.20 -14.45
N TYR A 59 4.29 -1.43 -15.72
CA TYR A 59 4.61 -0.50 -16.81
C TYR A 59 3.49 -0.45 -17.84
N GLU A 60 3.44 0.62 -18.63
CA GLU A 60 2.51 0.74 -19.75
C GLU A 60 3.19 0.29 -21.04
N TYR A 61 2.50 -0.55 -21.81
CA TYR A 61 2.90 -0.95 -23.15
C TYR A 61 1.68 -0.93 -24.06
N GLU A 62 1.73 -0.11 -25.12
CA GLU A 62 0.65 0.04 -26.10
C GLU A 62 -0.72 0.32 -25.46
N GLY A 63 -0.76 1.22 -24.47
CA GLY A 63 -1.99 1.61 -23.77
C GLY A 63 -2.53 0.54 -22.81
N ARG A 64 -1.75 -0.50 -22.50
CA ARG A 64 -2.10 -1.56 -21.54
C ARG A 64 -1.10 -1.60 -20.40
N ILE A 65 -1.61 -1.79 -19.19
CA ILE A 65 -0.77 -2.05 -18.03
C ILE A 65 -0.30 -3.50 -18.07
N GLN A 66 1.01 -3.69 -17.93
CA GLN A 66 1.65 -5.00 -17.81
C GLN A 66 2.42 -5.11 -16.51
N ILE A 67 2.56 -6.35 -16.03
CA ILE A 67 3.31 -6.70 -14.84
C ILE A 67 4.38 -7.72 -15.23
N GLN A 68 5.62 -7.50 -14.80
CA GLN A 68 6.74 -8.39 -15.09
C GLN A 68 7.72 -8.43 -13.91
N GLN A 69 8.52 -9.50 -13.79
CA GLN A 69 9.64 -9.55 -12.86
C GLN A 69 10.82 -8.72 -13.38
N SER A 70 11.53 -8.04 -12.49
CA SER A 70 12.74 -7.29 -12.80
C SER A 70 13.66 -7.21 -11.59
N PHE A 71 14.96 -7.05 -11.85
CA PHE A 71 15.96 -6.72 -10.84
C PHE A 71 16.31 -5.24 -10.94
N TYR A 72 16.32 -4.53 -9.81
CA TYR A 72 16.83 -3.17 -9.80
C TYR A 72 18.35 -3.16 -9.70
N LEU A 73 19.05 -2.60 -10.68
CA LEU A 73 20.52 -2.62 -10.76
C LEU A 73 21.14 -1.25 -10.46
N GLY A 74 20.40 -0.35 -9.82
CA GLY A 74 20.90 0.99 -9.48
C GLY A 74 20.78 1.99 -10.63
N GLU A 75 19.94 1.71 -11.63
CA GLU A 75 19.70 2.62 -12.73
C GLU A 75 19.07 3.92 -12.23
N LYS A 76 19.53 5.04 -12.78
CA LYS A 76 18.93 6.36 -12.53
C LYS A 76 17.58 6.53 -13.23
N ASP A 77 17.42 5.90 -14.39
CA ASP A 77 16.20 5.88 -15.22
C ASP A 77 15.83 4.42 -15.51
N TRP A 78 15.02 3.83 -14.64
CA TRP A 78 14.68 2.42 -14.66
C TRP A 78 13.47 2.16 -15.58
N LYS A 79 13.67 1.32 -16.61
CA LYS A 79 12.72 1.15 -17.73
C LYS A 79 12.82 -0.23 -18.38
N PHE A 80 11.75 -0.61 -19.08
CA PHE A 80 11.70 -1.80 -19.90
C PHE A 80 11.75 -1.43 -21.39
N GLY A 81 12.93 -1.55 -22.00
CA GLY A 81 13.18 -1.03 -23.34
C GLY A 81 12.94 0.48 -23.39
N SER A 82 11.92 0.89 -24.14
CA SER A 82 11.49 2.30 -24.26
C SER A 82 10.43 2.71 -23.23
N ASN A 83 9.86 1.76 -22.48
CA ASN A 83 8.71 2.01 -21.60
C ASN A 83 9.16 2.32 -20.18
N LYS A 84 8.65 3.43 -19.62
CA LYS A 84 8.92 3.82 -18.22
C LYS A 84 8.22 2.84 -17.27
N ILE A 85 8.92 2.38 -16.25
CA ILE A 85 8.31 1.65 -15.14
C ILE A 85 7.56 2.67 -14.26
N LEU A 86 6.31 2.37 -13.92
CA LEU A 86 5.43 3.26 -13.15
C LEU A 86 5.51 2.97 -11.65
N ALA A 87 5.49 1.70 -11.28
CA ALA A 87 5.52 1.25 -9.91
C ALA A 87 6.17 -0.13 -9.79
N TRP A 88 6.51 -0.53 -8.56
CA TRP A 88 7.02 -1.86 -8.25
C TRP A 88 6.42 -2.39 -6.95
N MET A 89 6.40 -3.69 -6.76
CA MET A 89 6.06 -4.31 -5.48
C MET A 89 7.04 -5.43 -5.14
N PRO A 90 7.42 -5.59 -3.86
CA PRO A 90 8.25 -6.69 -3.44
C PRO A 90 7.54 -8.02 -3.69
N ILE A 91 8.30 -9.04 -4.08
CA ILE A 91 7.78 -10.41 -4.18
C ILE A 91 7.85 -11.01 -2.77
N PRO A 92 6.71 -11.31 -2.13
CA PRO A 92 6.73 -11.90 -0.80
C PRO A 92 7.33 -13.32 -0.87
N SER A 93 8.09 -13.66 0.17
CA SER A 93 8.54 -15.03 0.37
C SER A 93 7.38 -15.97 0.67
N PHE A 94 7.59 -17.27 0.48
CA PHE A 94 6.58 -18.28 0.81
C PHE A 94 6.17 -18.22 2.29
N ASP A 95 7.12 -18.01 3.20
CA ASP A 95 6.85 -17.91 4.63
C ASP A 95 6.01 -16.67 4.98
N GLU A 96 6.27 -15.52 4.33
CA GLU A 96 5.44 -14.33 4.50
C GLU A 96 4.01 -14.53 3.98
N ILE A 97 3.86 -15.22 2.84
CA ILE A 97 2.55 -15.59 2.30
C ILE A 97 1.83 -16.50 3.29
N LEU A 98 2.51 -17.51 3.85
CA LEU A 98 1.93 -18.44 4.81
C LEU A 98 1.49 -17.72 6.08
N GLU A 99 2.33 -16.83 6.61
CA GLU A 99 2.03 -16.06 7.82
C GLU A 99 0.82 -15.15 7.63
N ALA A 100 0.76 -14.44 6.51
CA ALA A 100 -0.34 -13.57 6.15
C ALA A 100 -1.68 -14.31 5.98
N ASN A 101 -1.63 -15.63 5.72
CA ASN A 101 -2.79 -16.49 5.49
C ASN A 101 -2.97 -17.57 6.55
N ARG A 102 -2.34 -17.42 7.73
CA ARG A 102 -2.40 -18.44 8.80
C ARG A 102 -3.84 -18.72 9.26
N ASP A 103 -4.67 -17.69 9.31
CA ASP A 103 -6.09 -17.76 9.67
C ASP A 103 -6.94 -18.49 8.62
N VAL A 104 -6.57 -18.42 7.34
CA VAL A 104 -7.24 -19.14 6.24
C VAL A 104 -7.11 -20.64 6.46
N LEU A 105 -5.93 -21.11 6.87
CA LEU A 105 -5.69 -22.53 7.13
C LEU A 105 -6.55 -23.06 8.28
N GLU A 106 -6.72 -22.29 9.35
CA GLU A 106 -7.59 -22.66 10.46
C GLU A 106 -9.07 -22.71 10.04
N ARG A 107 -9.54 -21.74 9.24
CA ARG A 107 -10.92 -21.75 8.69
C ARG A 107 -11.20 -22.94 7.76
N ILE A 108 -10.21 -23.41 7.00
CA ILE A 108 -10.39 -24.57 6.11
C ILE A 108 -10.54 -25.85 6.94
N LYS A 109 -9.79 -25.99 8.04
CA LYS A 109 -9.91 -27.14 8.94
C LYS A 109 -11.27 -27.21 9.62
N GLU A 110 -11.83 -26.07 10.05
CA GLU A 110 -13.15 -26.00 10.70
C GLU A 110 -14.33 -26.39 9.80
N LYS A 111 -14.16 -26.32 8.46
CA LYS A 111 -15.21 -26.66 7.48
C LYS A 111 -15.03 -28.05 6.85
N GLY A 112 -14.05 -28.81 7.31
CA GLY A 112 -13.67 -30.12 6.77
C GLY A 112 -14.44 -31.31 7.34
N ASP A 113 -15.37 -31.10 8.28
CA ASP A 113 -16.31 -32.11 8.80
C ASP A 113 -17.74 -31.91 8.23
#